data_AF-A0A1G1VL65-F1
#
_entry.id   AF-A0A1G1VL65-F1
#
_cell.length_a   1.000
_cell.length_b   1.000
_cell.length_c   1.000
_cell.angle_alpha   90.00
_cell.angle_beta   90.00
_cell.angle_gamma   90.00
#
_symmetry.space_group_name_H-M   'P 1'
#
loop_
_entity.id
_entity.type
_entity.pdbx_description
1 polymer ?
#
loop_
_entity_poly.entity_id
_entity_poly.type
_entity_poly.pdbx_seq_one_letter_code
_entity_poly.pdbx_strand_id
1 'polypeptide(L)'
;MNIVAITIAVVIVIVGVVSSNLKQKEQTQGIRETQEVTQEDDQETSSSGITPSPIPSPTPKPPTPTPTIPSPSGQNQPSGELRYPNAKYIRSEGSVEVYESQDDPDAITQWYKDQIQSMGMGTKSFITTKTNDNVLNKLVGADGSREVRIEITHNSGSSTTEIKVSISSSN
;
A
#
# COMPACT_ATOMS: atom_id res chain seq x y z
N MET A 1 7.46 -37.60 -48.60
CA MET A 1 6.50 -37.59 -47.48
C MET A 1 6.97 -36.76 -46.29
N ASN A 2 8.27 -36.71 -45.98
CA ASN A 2 8.77 -36.00 -44.78
C ASN A 2 8.65 -34.46 -44.86
N ILE A 3 8.85 -33.85 -46.03
CA ILE A 3 8.76 -32.38 -46.20
C ILE A 3 7.31 -31.88 -46.05
N VAL A 4 6.32 -32.65 -46.51
CA VAL A 4 4.89 -32.29 -46.41
C VAL A 4 4.40 -32.37 -44.96
N ALA A 5 4.90 -33.34 -44.18
CA ALA A 5 4.56 -33.45 -42.76
C ALA A 5 5.15 -32.28 -41.94
N ILE A 6 6.36 -31.81 -42.28
CA ILE A 6 7.01 -30.69 -41.60
C ILE A 6 6.28 -29.37 -41.88
N THR A 7 5.84 -29.12 -43.12
CA THR A 7 5.08 -27.90 -43.43
C THR A 7 3.71 -27.85 -42.74
N ILE A 8 3.01 -28.98 -42.62
CA ILE A 8 1.73 -29.05 -41.89
C ILE A 8 1.94 -28.76 -40.39
N ALA A 9 3.01 -29.30 -39.79
CA ALA A 9 3.31 -29.07 -38.38
C ALA A 9 3.64 -27.60 -38.07
N VAL A 10 4.38 -26.91 -38.95
CA VAL A 10 4.73 -25.49 -38.76
C VAL A 10 3.50 -24.58 -38.86
N VAL A 11 2.57 -24.87 -39.76
CA VAL A 11 1.32 -24.09 -39.90
C VAL A 11 0.44 -24.22 -38.64
N ILE A 12 0.34 -25.41 -38.05
CA ILE A 12 -0.43 -25.63 -36.82
C ILE A 12 0.17 -24.85 -35.63
N VAL A 13 1.50 -24.80 -35.52
CA VAL A 13 2.18 -24.04 -34.45
C VAL A 13 1.95 -22.53 -34.61
N ILE A 14 2.00 -21.99 -35.82
CA ILE A 14 1.79 -20.56 -36.06
C ILE A 14 0.34 -20.15 -35.76
N VAL A 15 -0.65 -20.94 -36.19
CA VAL A 15 -2.08 -20.66 -35.89
C VAL A 15 -2.38 -20.77 -34.39
N GLY A 16 -1.73 -21.72 -33.69
CA GLY A 16 -1.85 -21.87 -32.25
C GLY A 16 -1.30 -20.66 -31.46
N VAL A 17 -0.16 -20.12 -31.86
CA VAL A 17 0.49 -18.96 -31.20
C VAL A 17 -0.28 -17.64 -31.44
N VAL A 18 -0.91 -17.48 -32.60
CA VAL A 18 -1.75 -16.29 -32.88
C VAL A 18 -3.06 -16.36 -32.09
N SER A 19 -3.64 -17.56 -31.93
CA SER A 19 -4.90 -17.74 -31.19
C SER A 19 -4.75 -17.62 -29.67
N SER A 20 -3.57 -17.91 -29.12
CA SER A 20 -3.31 -17.83 -27.67
C SER A 20 -3.10 -16.40 -27.16
N ASN A 21 -2.83 -15.42 -28.03
CA ASN A 21 -2.66 -14.02 -27.66
C ASN A 21 -3.95 -13.18 -27.72
N LEU A 22 -5.10 -13.79 -28.05
CA LEU A 22 -6.38 -13.07 -28.17
C LEU A 22 -7.40 -13.38 -27.04
N LYS A 23 -6.99 -14.11 -25.99
CA LYS A 23 -7.82 -14.37 -24.81
C LYS A 23 -7.15 -13.87 -23.53
N GLN A 24 -7.03 -12.55 -23.39
CA GLN A 24 -6.88 -11.90 -22.08
C GLN A 24 -7.24 -10.41 -22.14
N LYS A 25 -8.49 -10.11 -22.50
CA LYS A 25 -9.11 -8.80 -22.24
C LYS A 25 -10.61 -8.97 -22.02
N GLU A 26 -11.03 -9.56 -20.91
CA GLU A 26 -12.39 -9.38 -20.39
C GLU A 26 -12.37 -9.43 -18.86
N GLN A 27 -12.14 -8.27 -18.23
CA GLN A 27 -12.65 -8.00 -16.90
C GLN A 27 -12.82 -6.49 -16.69
N THR A 28 -13.83 -5.91 -17.34
CA THR A 28 -14.45 -4.64 -16.91
C THR A 28 -15.87 -4.58 -17.44
N GLN A 29 -16.82 -5.05 -16.62
CA GLN A 29 -18.24 -4.74 -16.66
C GLN A 29 -18.68 -4.92 -15.20
N GLY A 30 -18.97 -3.87 -14.43
CA GLY A 30 -20.01 -2.90 -14.69
C GLY A 30 -21.19 -3.26 -13.80
N ILE A 31 -21.05 -3.11 -12.47
CA ILE A 31 -22.17 -3.27 -11.54
C ILE A 31 -22.99 -1.98 -11.61
N ARG A 32 -23.94 -1.95 -12.54
CA ARG A 32 -25.16 -1.14 -12.44
C ARG A 32 -26.32 -2.13 -12.34
N GLU A 33 -26.75 -2.39 -11.12
CA GLU A 33 -28.12 -2.82 -10.87
C GLU A 33 -28.78 -1.72 -10.04
N THR A 34 -29.45 -0.82 -10.76
CA THR A 34 -30.60 -0.12 -10.21
C THR A 34 -31.73 -1.15 -10.20
N GLN A 35 -31.98 -1.75 -9.03
CA GLN A 35 -33.26 -2.41 -8.78
C GLN A 35 -34.25 -1.36 -8.30
N GLU A 36 -35.23 -1.14 -9.17
CA GLU A 36 -36.54 -0.55 -8.92
C GLU A 36 -37.25 -1.36 -7.82
N VAL A 37 -37.60 -0.70 -6.71
CA VAL A 37 -38.49 -1.28 -5.70
C VAL A 37 -39.73 -0.42 -5.60
N THR A 38 -40.81 -1.06 -6.02
CA THR A 38 -42.23 -0.73 -5.93
C THR A 38 -42.62 -0.07 -4.61
N GLN A 39 -43.38 1.03 -4.72
CA GLN A 39 -44.16 1.61 -3.63
C GLN A 39 -45.42 0.78 -3.44
N GLU A 40 -45.65 0.26 -2.24
CA GLU A 40 -46.98 -0.01 -1.70
C GLU A 40 -47.06 0.45 -0.24
N ASP A 41 -48.28 0.85 0.08
CA ASP A 41 -48.74 1.79 1.08
C ASP A 41 -49.03 1.15 2.45
N ASP A 42 -48.98 1.99 3.49
CA ASP A 42 -49.60 1.88 4.82
C ASP A 42 -49.47 0.60 5.69
N GLN A 43 -48.79 0.76 6.85
CA GLN A 43 -49.46 0.56 8.15
C GLN A 43 -48.66 1.14 9.32
N GLU A 44 -49.31 2.05 10.07
CA GLU A 44 -48.88 2.50 11.39
C GLU A 44 -48.72 1.30 12.35
N THR A 45 -47.58 1.25 13.06
CA THR A 45 -47.51 0.58 14.36
C THR A 45 -46.63 1.41 15.28
N SER A 46 -47.29 2.01 16.28
CA SER A 46 -46.67 2.70 17.40
C SER A 46 -45.73 1.74 18.14
N SER A 47 -44.45 2.10 18.28
CA SER A 47 -43.53 1.42 19.20
C SER A 47 -42.81 2.45 20.06
N SER A 48 -43.02 2.31 21.36
CA SER A 48 -42.53 3.16 22.44
C SER A 48 -41.01 3.34 22.42
N GLY A 49 -40.59 4.55 22.81
CA GLY A 49 -39.21 4.98 22.73
C GLY A 49 -38.22 4.26 23.64
N ILE A 50 -36.97 4.31 23.21
CA ILE A 50 -35.79 4.44 24.07
C ILE A 50 -34.83 5.42 23.40
N THR A 51 -34.59 6.55 24.04
CA THR A 51 -33.56 7.52 23.67
C THR A 51 -32.19 6.90 23.96
N PRO A 52 -31.26 6.78 22.99
CA PRO A 52 -29.90 6.36 23.29
C PRO A 52 -29.22 7.46 24.13
N SER A 53 -28.79 7.08 25.33
CA SER A 53 -27.96 7.92 26.20
C SER A 53 -26.62 8.23 25.52
N PRO A 54 -26.09 9.46 25.57
CA PRO A 54 -24.82 9.80 24.94
C PRO A 54 -23.67 9.00 25.57
N ILE A 55 -22.91 8.29 24.74
CA ILE A 55 -21.64 7.67 25.11
C ILE A 55 -20.65 8.77 25.52
N PRO A 56 -19.96 8.64 26.66
CA PRO A 56 -18.93 9.60 27.05
C PRO A 56 -17.78 9.56 26.03
N SER A 57 -17.45 10.73 25.49
CA SER A 57 -16.30 10.96 24.62
C SER A 57 -14.99 10.64 25.36
N PRO A 58 -14.05 9.86 24.79
CA PRO A 58 -12.77 9.59 25.43
C PRO A 58 -11.95 10.87 25.52
N THR A 59 -11.60 11.25 26.75
CA THR A 59 -10.70 12.37 27.03
C THR A 59 -9.32 12.10 26.41
N PRO A 60 -8.74 13.03 25.63
CA PRO A 60 -7.41 12.84 25.05
C PRO A 60 -6.37 12.71 26.17
N LYS A 61 -5.64 11.59 26.16
CA LYS A 61 -4.53 11.34 27.08
C LYS A 61 -3.36 12.28 26.73
N PRO A 62 -2.68 12.87 27.72
CA PRO A 62 -1.49 13.69 27.47
C PRO A 62 -0.42 12.89 26.72
N PRO A 63 0.32 13.51 25.77
CA PRO A 63 1.40 12.84 25.06
C PRO A 63 2.49 12.46 26.06
N THR A 64 2.81 11.16 26.11
CA THR A 64 3.98 10.65 26.83
C THR A 64 5.23 11.18 26.14
N PRO A 65 6.23 11.72 26.86
CA PRO A 65 7.48 12.15 26.24
C PRO A 65 8.21 10.94 25.64
N THR A 66 8.36 10.93 24.32
CA THR A 66 9.15 9.93 23.58
C THR A 66 10.64 10.15 23.89
N PRO A 67 11.41 9.11 24.24
CA PRO A 67 12.84 9.24 24.46
C PRO A 67 13.55 9.67 23.17
N THR A 68 14.23 10.83 23.21
CA THR A 68 15.11 11.28 22.12
C THR A 68 16.38 10.45 22.13
N ILE A 69 16.47 9.47 21.23
CA ILE A 69 17.72 8.71 21.00
C ILE A 69 18.63 9.56 20.10
N PRO A 70 19.90 9.81 20.48
CA PRO A 70 20.83 10.55 19.63
C PRO A 70 21.12 9.77 18.33
N SER A 71 20.95 10.43 17.20
CA SER A 71 21.28 9.88 15.88
C SER A 71 22.80 9.72 15.74
N PRO A 72 23.31 8.51 15.42
CA PRO A 72 24.73 8.33 15.15
C PRO A 72 25.10 9.07 13.86
N SER A 73 25.99 10.06 13.99
CA SER A 73 26.56 10.80 12.87
C SER A 73 27.82 10.08 12.41
N GLY A 74 27.80 9.57 11.17
CA GLY A 74 29.00 9.14 10.46
C GLY A 74 29.05 7.67 10.14
N GLN A 75 28.76 7.32 8.88
CA GLN A 75 29.59 6.47 8.01
C GLN A 75 28.86 6.28 6.68
N ASN A 76 29.55 6.60 5.57
CA ASN A 76 29.21 6.31 4.17
C ASN A 76 27.72 6.13 3.86
N GLN A 77 27.05 7.23 3.57
CA GLN A 77 25.63 7.27 3.22
C GLN A 77 25.46 7.06 1.70
N PRO A 78 25.05 5.87 1.22
CA PRO A 78 24.44 5.77 -0.10
C PRO A 78 23.13 6.58 -0.10
N SER A 79 22.90 7.38 -1.16
CA SER A 79 21.65 8.09 -1.53
C SER A 79 20.58 8.31 -0.43
N GLY A 80 20.95 8.89 0.71
CA GLY A 80 20.11 9.07 1.89
C GLY A 80 19.01 10.13 1.78
N GLU A 81 18.36 10.26 0.62
CA GLU A 81 17.36 11.30 0.35
C GLU A 81 15.98 10.97 0.96
N LEU A 82 15.70 9.69 1.23
CA LEU A 82 14.41 9.22 1.77
C LEU A 82 14.58 8.35 3.03
N ARG A 83 15.49 8.72 3.93
CA ARG A 83 15.62 8.05 5.23
C ARG A 83 14.82 8.78 6.30
N TYR A 84 13.94 8.06 6.99
CA TYR A 84 13.22 8.58 8.17
C TYR A 84 14.22 9.01 9.28
N PRO A 85 14.07 10.21 9.89
CA PRO A 85 15.10 10.79 10.76
C PRO A 85 15.53 9.91 11.95
N ASN A 86 14.56 9.28 12.62
CA ASN A 86 14.80 8.43 13.79
C ASN A 86 14.92 6.94 13.43
N ALA A 87 15.20 6.61 12.17
CA ALA A 87 15.38 5.23 11.74
C ALA A 87 16.86 4.85 11.67
N LYS A 88 17.24 3.73 12.29
CA LYS A 88 18.57 3.13 12.17
C LYS A 88 18.65 2.29 10.89
N TYR A 89 19.71 2.49 10.10
CA TYR A 89 19.98 1.60 8.96
C TYR A 89 20.37 0.20 9.45
N ILE A 90 19.78 -0.82 8.83
CA ILE A 90 20.01 -2.22 9.16
C ILE A 90 20.82 -2.89 8.05
N ARG A 91 20.33 -2.85 6.82
CA ARG A 91 20.91 -3.56 5.67
C ARG A 91 20.35 -3.06 4.34
N SER A 92 20.94 -3.53 3.25
CA SER A 92 20.45 -3.37 1.89
C SER A 92 20.20 -4.74 1.28
N GLU A 93 19.09 -4.86 0.56
CA GLU A 93 18.62 -6.05 -0.15
C GLU A 93 18.43 -5.68 -1.64
N GLY A 94 19.54 -5.64 -2.39
CA GLY A 94 19.52 -5.20 -3.80
C GLY A 94 19.21 -3.69 -3.92
N SER A 95 18.07 -3.34 -4.50
CA SER A 95 17.58 -1.95 -4.63
C SER A 95 16.71 -1.49 -3.45
N VAL A 96 16.61 -2.30 -2.40
CA VAL A 96 15.83 -2.01 -1.19
C VAL A 96 16.76 -1.69 -0.04
N GLU A 97 16.55 -0.56 0.62
CA GLU A 97 17.21 -0.19 1.88
C GLU A 97 16.27 -0.49 3.05
N VAL A 98 16.80 -1.14 4.10
CA VAL A 98 16.03 -1.56 5.26
C VAL A 98 16.49 -0.79 6.50
N TYR A 99 15.53 -0.20 7.20
CA TYR A 99 15.74 0.56 8.42
C TYR A 99 14.80 0.09 9.53
N GLU A 100 15.12 0.45 10.77
CA GLU A 100 14.28 0.22 11.94
C GLU A 100 14.12 1.51 12.75
N SER A 101 12.92 1.74 13.29
CA SER A 101 12.67 2.84 14.24
C SER A 101 11.86 2.34 15.43
N GLN A 102 12.00 3.00 16.57
CA GLN A 102 11.13 2.79 17.74
C GLN A 102 9.88 3.69 17.68
N ASP A 103 9.80 4.56 16.69
CA ASP A 103 8.66 5.46 16.52
C ASP A 103 7.41 4.71 16.06
N ASP A 104 6.27 5.35 16.33
CA ASP A 104 4.96 4.84 15.95
C ASP A 104 4.82 4.69 14.41
N PRO A 105 4.28 3.56 13.92
CA PRO A 105 4.17 3.31 12.49
C PRO A 105 3.30 4.34 11.76
N ASP A 106 2.32 4.97 12.39
CA ASP A 106 1.52 6.05 11.75
C ASP A 106 2.33 7.33 11.60
N ALA A 107 3.14 7.69 12.60
CA ALA A 107 4.02 8.85 12.51
C ALA A 107 5.04 8.70 11.37
N ILE A 108 5.65 7.51 11.27
CA ILE A 108 6.57 7.17 10.16
C ILE A 108 5.82 7.25 8.82
N THR A 109 4.62 6.68 8.76
CA THR A 109 3.79 6.67 7.56
C THR A 109 3.43 8.07 7.10
N GLN A 110 3.02 8.94 8.03
CA GLN A 110 2.68 10.32 7.73
C GLN A 110 3.90 11.09 7.21
N TRP A 111 5.06 10.92 7.84
CA TRP A 111 6.30 11.53 7.37
C TRP A 111 6.61 11.17 5.91
N TYR A 112 6.50 9.89 5.54
CA TYR A 112 6.73 9.48 4.15
C TYR A 112 5.69 10.02 3.18
N LYS A 113 4.41 10.15 3.59
CA LYS A 113 3.39 10.83 2.77
C LYS A 113 3.82 12.27 2.47
N ASP A 114 4.26 12.98 3.52
CA ASP A 114 4.65 14.39 3.40
C ASP A 114 5.90 14.54 2.53
N GLN A 115 6.89 13.65 2.65
CA GLN A 115 8.07 13.64 1.78
C GLN A 115 7.71 13.36 0.32
N ILE A 116 6.86 12.37 0.05
CA ILE A 116 6.43 12.06 -1.32
C ILE A 116 5.71 13.27 -1.94
N GLN A 117 4.85 13.93 -1.18
CA GLN A 117 4.14 15.14 -1.63
C GLN A 117 5.09 16.34 -1.81
N SER A 118 6.04 16.54 -0.92
CA SER A 118 6.99 17.67 -0.99
C SER A 118 7.94 17.56 -2.18
N MET A 119 8.25 16.34 -2.62
CA MET A 119 8.99 16.08 -3.86
C MET A 119 8.16 16.30 -5.13
N GLY A 120 6.87 16.67 -5.01
CA GLY A 120 5.97 16.87 -6.16
C GLY A 120 5.53 15.55 -6.81
N MET A 121 5.74 14.42 -6.15
CA MET A 121 5.30 13.11 -6.66
C MET A 121 3.81 12.89 -6.39
N GLY A 122 3.11 12.30 -7.34
CA GLY A 122 1.73 11.86 -7.14
C GLY A 122 1.67 10.56 -6.34
N THR A 123 0.78 10.50 -5.34
CA THR A 123 0.49 9.24 -4.63
C THR A 123 -0.24 8.28 -5.57
N LYS A 124 0.41 7.19 -5.95
CA LYS A 124 -0.17 6.14 -6.81
C LYS A 124 -0.97 5.11 -6.02
N SER A 125 -0.51 4.77 -4.81
CA SER A 125 -1.16 3.77 -3.97
C SER A 125 -0.83 4.01 -2.51
N PHE A 126 -1.84 3.84 -1.66
CA PHE A 126 -1.71 3.85 -0.22
C PHE A 126 -2.55 2.72 0.35
N ILE A 127 -1.89 1.73 0.93
CA ILE A 127 -2.54 0.59 1.59
C ILE A 127 -2.14 0.63 3.06
N THR A 128 -3.12 0.64 3.95
CA THR A 128 -2.91 0.51 5.39
C THR A 128 -3.75 -0.63 5.91
N THR A 129 -3.09 -1.58 6.57
CA THR A 129 -3.74 -2.68 7.27
C THR A 129 -3.33 -2.63 8.74
N LYS A 130 -4.31 -2.71 9.63
CA LYS A 130 -4.10 -2.80 11.07
C LYS A 130 -4.98 -3.88 11.66
N THR A 131 -4.36 -4.93 12.20
CA THR A 131 -5.09 -6.07 12.79
C THR A 131 -4.28 -6.67 13.93
N ASN A 132 -4.89 -6.81 15.12
CA ASN A 132 -4.26 -7.41 16.30
C ASN A 132 -2.86 -6.82 16.58
N ASP A 133 -2.76 -5.49 16.59
CA ASP A 133 -1.52 -4.71 16.77
C ASP A 133 -0.44 -4.90 15.69
N ASN A 134 -0.72 -5.66 14.63
CA ASN A 134 0.13 -5.69 13.45
C ASN A 134 -0.23 -4.55 12.52
N VAL A 135 0.77 -3.89 11.97
CA VAL A 135 0.63 -2.80 11.00
C VAL A 135 1.41 -3.15 9.74
N LEU A 136 0.77 -2.98 8.59
CA LEU A 136 1.41 -3.02 7.28
C LEU A 136 0.93 -1.82 6.48
N ASN A 137 1.84 -0.87 6.23
CA ASN A 137 1.56 0.29 5.40
C ASN A 137 2.44 0.25 4.15
N LYS A 138 1.83 0.37 2.98
CA LYS A 138 2.52 0.45 1.69
C LYS A 138 2.20 1.77 1.02
N LEU A 139 3.23 2.53 0.69
CA LEU A 139 3.13 3.83 0.03
C LEU A 139 3.86 3.78 -1.30
N VAL A 140 3.22 4.27 -2.35
CA VAL A 140 3.85 4.40 -3.67
C VAL A 140 3.64 5.83 -4.17
N GLY A 141 4.75 6.52 -4.43
CA GLY A 141 4.79 7.83 -5.05
C GLY A 141 5.51 7.79 -6.39
N ALA A 142 5.07 8.58 -7.37
CA ALA A 142 5.79 8.71 -8.64
C ALA A 142 5.57 10.06 -9.32
N ASP A 143 6.56 10.52 -10.10
CA ASP A 143 6.52 11.76 -10.88
C ASP A 143 6.62 11.54 -12.40
N GLY A 144 6.68 10.28 -12.85
CA GLY A 144 6.82 9.90 -14.26
C GLY A 144 8.27 9.64 -14.70
N SER A 145 9.26 10.01 -13.88
CA SER A 145 10.68 9.69 -14.07
C SER A 145 11.21 8.75 -12.98
N ARG A 146 10.65 8.85 -11.77
CA ARG A 146 11.02 8.08 -10.60
C ARG A 146 9.77 7.52 -9.93
N GLU A 147 9.92 6.35 -9.31
CA GLU A 147 8.93 5.74 -8.44
C GLU A 147 9.58 5.38 -7.10
N VAL A 148 8.92 5.77 -6.02
CA VAL A 148 9.33 5.49 -4.64
C VAL A 148 8.32 4.53 -4.06
N ARG A 149 8.82 3.45 -3.46
CA ARG A 149 8.00 2.44 -2.77
C ARG A 149 8.49 2.26 -1.35
N ILE A 150 7.60 2.53 -0.41
CA ILE A 150 7.85 2.41 1.02
C ILE A 150 6.95 1.31 1.57
N GLU A 151 7.52 0.40 2.35
CA GLU A 151 6.79 -0.56 3.16
C GLU A 151 7.16 -0.36 4.63
N ILE A 152 6.17 -0.20 5.49
CA ILE A 152 6.33 0.02 6.93
C ILE A 152 5.60 -1.11 7.62
N THR A 153 6.33 -1.89 8.41
CA THR A 153 5.81 -3.08 9.08
C THR A 153 6.08 -2.99 10.57
N HIS A 154 5.04 -3.20 11.35
CA HIS A 154 5.15 -3.39 12.80
C HIS A 154 4.44 -4.69 13.16
N ASN A 155 5.15 -5.61 13.79
CA ASN A 155 4.55 -6.87 14.26
C ASN A 155 4.16 -6.73 15.73
N SER A 156 3.03 -7.33 16.11
CA SER A 156 2.58 -7.35 17.49
C SER A 156 3.67 -7.92 18.41
N GLY A 157 3.96 -7.21 19.50
CA GLY A 157 5.03 -7.57 20.44
C GLY A 157 6.44 -7.15 20.03
N SER A 158 6.63 -6.54 18.85
CA SER A 158 7.88 -5.90 18.46
C SER A 158 8.06 -4.56 19.19
N SER A 159 9.29 -4.22 19.56
CA SER A 159 9.63 -2.88 20.06
C SER A 159 10.03 -1.90 18.94
N THR A 160 10.13 -2.40 17.71
CA THR A 160 10.57 -1.63 16.54
C THR A 160 9.64 -1.84 15.35
N THR A 161 9.60 -0.80 14.51
CA THR A 161 8.95 -0.76 13.22
C THR A 161 10.03 -0.89 12.13
N GLU A 162 9.88 -1.87 11.25
CA GLU A 162 10.74 -2.06 10.08
C GLU A 162 10.25 -1.15 8.95
N ILE A 163 11.18 -0.52 8.23
CA ILE A 163 10.92 0.37 7.11
C ILE A 163 11.76 -0.10 5.92
N LYS A 164 11.12 -0.44 4.81
CA LYS A 164 11.78 -0.77 3.54
C LYS A 164 11.54 0.34 2.54
N VAL A 165 12.62 0.85 1.97
CA VAL A 165 12.60 1.94 0.99
C VAL A 165 13.20 1.42 -0.30
N SER A 166 12.53 1.64 -1.42
CA SER A 166 13.08 1.36 -2.75
C SER A 166 12.72 2.46 -3.72
N ILE A 167 13.69 2.78 -4.58
CA ILE A 167 13.57 3.84 -5.58
C ILE A 167 13.94 3.22 -6.92
N SER A 168 13.03 3.32 -7.89
CA SER A 168 13.28 2.94 -9.27
C SER A 168 13.10 4.13 -10.20
N SER A 169 13.84 4.13 -11.31
CA SER A 169 13.64 5.09 -12.39
C SER A 169 12.77 4.46 -13.47
N SER A 170 11.77 5.18 -13.97
CA SER A 170 11.06 4.81 -15.20
C SER A 170 11.89 5.26 -16.39
N ASN A 171 12.29 4.30 -17.21
CA ASN A 171 13.05 4.50 -18.46
C ASN A 171 12.09 4.71 -19.62
#